data_AF-A0A1G8J0P6-F1
#
_entry.id   AF-A0A1G8J0P6-F1
#
_cell.length_a   1.000
_cell.length_b   1.000
_cell.length_c   1.000
_cell.angle_alpha   90.00
_cell.angle_beta   90.00
_cell.angle_gamma   90.00
#
_symmetry.space_group_name_H-M   'P 1'
#
loop_
_entity.id
_entity.type
_entity.pdbx_description
1 polymer ?
#
loop_
_entity_poly.entity_id
_entity_poly.type
_entity_poly.pdbx_seq_one_letter_code
_entity_poly.pdbx_strand_id
1 'polypeptide(L)'
;MITQDEFKPVSLATIFSWFEKGDIPTESQFRQTFSSFRHLDEKIEMGDVEGLEKTFTDHLEDENAHDSVLAKLNASNLTAAHIDQWKEKLKINLAATVDSGEETGNVYTKEQITQIVNMLQAKDNEMLEHIEKINEMLASDDVNLDELQEILDYIKENRQQIDLLKEVIANGSSDDKIRLLGIYSKWGSVVYQNQFNDLAYDKIQNIEDAISNEKTKHEERVRGDSIVKHNLDTLSFVIDAYDTVTMFTIPLKVRRVDTNTIEVLFDSTPPNIIQLTIKKI
;
A
#
# COMPACT_ATOMS: atom_id res chain seq x y z
N MET A 1 -60.21 81.38 -74.06
CA MET A 1 -60.09 81.73 -72.63
C MET A 1 -61.52 81.82 -72.10
N ILE A 2 -62.08 80.69 -71.69
CA ILE A 2 -63.44 80.62 -71.13
C ILE A 2 -63.26 80.81 -69.64
N THR A 3 -63.82 81.90 -69.12
CA THR A 3 -63.85 82.21 -67.70
C THR A 3 -64.50 81.06 -66.96
N GLN A 4 -63.78 80.52 -65.98
CA GLN A 4 -64.26 79.53 -65.03
C GLN A 4 -65.26 80.25 -64.13
N ASP A 5 -66.48 80.48 -64.64
CA ASP A 5 -67.61 80.82 -63.79
C ASP A 5 -67.71 79.73 -62.73
N GLU A 6 -67.65 80.13 -61.46
CA GLU A 6 -67.79 79.28 -60.30
C GLU A 6 -68.96 78.30 -60.52
N PHE A 7 -68.63 77.06 -60.89
CA PHE A 7 -69.59 75.97 -61.02
C PHE A 7 -70.01 75.57 -59.61
N LYS A 8 -70.87 76.38 -58.99
CA LYS A 8 -71.43 76.07 -57.68
C LYS A 8 -72.47 74.97 -57.88
N PRO A 9 -72.37 73.84 -57.15
CA PRO A 9 -73.37 72.80 -57.22
C PRO A 9 -74.74 73.38 -56.87
N VAL A 10 -75.74 73.05 -57.67
CA VAL A 10 -77.12 73.46 -57.38
C VAL A 10 -77.53 72.79 -56.07
N SER A 11 -78.06 73.56 -55.12
CA SER A 11 -78.46 73.01 -53.83
C SER A 11 -79.57 71.96 -53.99
N LEU A 12 -79.57 70.94 -53.11
CA LEU A 12 -80.61 69.92 -53.09
C LEU A 12 -82.01 70.53 -52.95
N ALA A 13 -82.16 71.61 -52.17
CA ALA A 13 -83.42 72.33 -52.03
C ALA A 13 -83.93 72.90 -53.36
N THR A 14 -83.05 73.47 -54.18
CA THR A 14 -83.41 73.97 -55.52
C THR A 14 -83.74 72.80 -56.45
N ILE A 15 -82.95 71.72 -56.43
CA ILE A 15 -83.20 70.52 -57.26
C ILE A 15 -84.57 69.92 -56.93
N PHE A 16 -84.91 69.77 -55.65
CA PHE A 16 -86.20 69.21 -55.22
C PHE A 16 -87.37 70.12 -55.57
N SER A 17 -87.21 71.44 -55.52
CA SER A 17 -88.28 72.39 -55.85
C SER A 17 -88.80 72.24 -57.29
N TRP A 18 -87.95 71.85 -58.24
CA TRP A 18 -88.33 71.60 -59.63
C TRP A 18 -89.36 70.47 -59.75
N PHE A 19 -89.16 69.39 -58.99
CA PHE A 19 -90.04 68.23 -59.03
C PHE A 19 -91.33 68.43 -58.20
N GLU A 20 -91.28 69.23 -57.13
CA GLU A 20 -92.45 69.51 -56.29
C GLU A 20 -93.47 70.45 -56.93
N LYS A 21 -93.01 71.47 -57.67
CA LYS A 21 -93.88 72.52 -58.23
C LYS A 21 -94.24 72.33 -59.69
N GLY A 22 -93.70 71.29 -60.33
CA GLY A 22 -93.84 71.07 -61.78
C GLY A 22 -92.97 72.03 -62.61
N ASP A 23 -91.98 72.66 -61.98
CA ASP A 23 -91.02 73.56 -62.65
C ASP A 23 -89.96 72.72 -63.38
N ILE A 24 -89.59 73.12 -64.60
CA ILE A 24 -88.59 72.40 -65.41
C ILE A 24 -87.25 73.15 -65.30
N PRO A 25 -86.13 72.48 -64.94
CA PRO A 25 -84.84 73.13 -64.94
C PRO A 25 -84.44 73.59 -66.34
N THR A 26 -83.73 74.71 -66.43
CA THR A 26 -83.07 75.13 -67.67
C THR A 26 -81.97 74.13 -68.07
N GLU A 27 -81.57 74.12 -69.35
CA GLU A 27 -80.48 73.26 -69.83
C GLU A 27 -79.18 73.47 -69.01
N SER A 28 -78.87 74.72 -68.67
CA SER A 28 -77.71 75.06 -67.84
C SER A 28 -77.81 74.45 -66.44
N GLN A 29 -78.98 74.58 -65.81
CA GLN A 29 -79.23 74.00 -64.47
C GLN A 29 -79.13 72.47 -64.50
N PHE A 30 -79.68 71.83 -65.53
CA PHE A 30 -79.60 70.38 -65.70
C PHE A 30 -78.14 69.91 -65.85
N ARG A 31 -77.37 70.51 -66.77
CA ARG A 31 -75.95 70.16 -66.97
C ARG A 31 -75.15 70.38 -65.69
N GLN A 32 -75.38 71.48 -64.98
CA GLN A 32 -74.67 71.82 -63.77
C GLN A 32 -74.96 70.86 -62.61
N THR A 33 -76.21 70.40 -62.45
CA THR A 33 -76.57 69.39 -61.47
C THR A 33 -75.89 68.05 -61.78
N PHE A 34 -76.04 67.52 -62.99
CA PHE A 34 -75.52 66.18 -63.31
C PHE A 34 -74.00 66.12 -63.42
N SER A 35 -73.34 67.21 -63.84
CA SER A 35 -71.87 67.33 -63.83
C SER A 35 -71.28 67.56 -62.44
N SER A 36 -72.11 67.86 -61.42
CA SER A 36 -71.64 68.00 -60.03
C SER A 36 -71.53 66.67 -59.28
N PHE A 37 -72.16 65.60 -59.78
CA PHE A 37 -72.02 64.26 -59.23
C PHE A 37 -70.82 63.54 -59.86
N ARG A 38 -70.10 62.77 -59.05
CA ARG A 38 -69.07 61.83 -59.53
C ARG A 38 -69.72 60.64 -60.20
N HIS A 39 -69.13 60.14 -61.27
CA HIS A 39 -69.58 58.92 -61.94
C HIS A 39 -68.85 57.68 -61.41
N LEU A 40 -69.47 56.49 -61.49
CA LEU A 40 -68.91 55.26 -60.92
C LEU A 40 -67.65 54.75 -61.67
N ASP A 41 -67.47 55.18 -62.91
CA ASP A 41 -66.30 54.88 -63.74
C ASP A 41 -65.14 55.86 -63.49
N GLU A 42 -65.35 56.92 -62.71
CA GLU A 42 -64.32 57.85 -62.28
C GLU A 42 -63.65 57.37 -60.99
N LYS A 43 -62.32 57.43 -60.95
CA LYS A 43 -61.57 57.16 -59.71
C LYS A 43 -61.69 58.35 -58.77
N ILE A 44 -61.69 58.06 -57.47
CA ILE A 44 -61.59 59.08 -56.43
C ILE A 44 -60.11 59.38 -56.24
N GLU A 45 -59.70 60.60 -56.57
CA GLU A 45 -58.34 61.07 -56.32
C GLU A 45 -58.16 61.37 -54.82
N MET A 46 -56.94 61.22 -54.30
CA MET A 46 -56.67 61.39 -52.87
C MET A 46 -57.03 62.80 -52.37
N GLY A 47 -56.85 63.83 -53.20
CA GLY A 47 -57.19 65.22 -52.87
C GLY A 47 -58.69 65.52 -52.85
N ASP A 48 -59.53 64.64 -53.42
CA ASP A 48 -60.99 64.77 -53.34
C ASP A 48 -61.54 64.32 -51.97
N VAL A 49 -60.74 63.56 -51.20
CA VAL A 49 -61.12 63.07 -49.87
C VAL A 49 -60.53 63.99 -48.81
N GLU A 50 -61.40 64.78 -48.17
CA GLU A 50 -61.01 65.71 -47.12
C GLU A 50 -60.18 65.00 -46.02
N GLY A 51 -58.98 65.53 -45.76
CA GLY A 51 -58.08 65.04 -44.71
C GLY A 51 -57.28 63.78 -45.05
N LEU A 52 -57.50 63.11 -46.18
CA LEU A 52 -56.79 61.87 -46.52
C LEU A 52 -55.30 62.13 -46.86
N GLU A 53 -55.03 63.12 -47.72
CA GLU A 53 -53.66 63.51 -48.09
C GLU A 53 -52.84 63.94 -46.87
N LYS A 54 -53.45 64.74 -45.98
CA LYS A 54 -52.83 65.16 -44.72
C LYS A 54 -52.54 63.95 -43.83
N THR A 55 -53.50 63.04 -43.65
CA THR A 55 -53.31 61.84 -42.81
C THR A 55 -52.18 60.95 -43.31
N PHE A 56 -52.08 60.76 -44.62
CA PHE A 56 -51.01 59.97 -45.22
C PHE A 56 -49.64 60.63 -45.05
N THR A 57 -49.58 61.95 -45.25
CA THR A 57 -48.35 62.73 -45.05
C THR A 57 -47.92 62.72 -43.58
N ASP A 58 -48.86 62.96 -42.66
CA ASP A 58 -48.62 62.88 -41.21
C ASP A 58 -48.07 61.50 -40.80
N HIS A 59 -48.56 60.40 -41.40
CA HIS A 59 -48.06 59.05 -41.13
C HIS A 59 -46.66 58.80 -41.70
N LEU A 60 -46.34 59.34 -42.89
CA LEU A 60 -45.00 59.22 -43.49
C LEU A 60 -43.93 59.99 -42.72
N GLU A 61 -44.30 61.12 -42.13
CA GLU A 61 -43.40 61.99 -41.36
C GLU A 61 -43.30 61.58 -39.88
N ASP A 62 -44.22 60.75 -39.38
CA ASP A 62 -44.16 60.23 -38.01
C ASP A 62 -43.12 59.10 -37.88
N GLU A 63 -41.96 59.43 -37.32
CA GLU A 63 -40.90 58.46 -36.99
C GLU A 63 -41.35 57.33 -36.05
N ASN A 64 -42.53 57.45 -35.42
CA ASN A 64 -43.08 56.47 -34.47
C ASN A 64 -44.28 55.69 -35.04
N ALA A 65 -44.63 55.90 -36.31
CA ALA A 65 -45.78 55.28 -36.98
C ALA A 65 -45.85 53.75 -36.85
N HIS A 66 -44.70 53.10 -36.63
CA HIS A 66 -44.56 51.64 -36.54
C HIS A 66 -43.85 51.15 -35.28
N ASP A 67 -43.71 51.98 -34.24
CA ASP A 67 -42.91 51.66 -33.05
C ASP A 67 -43.41 50.44 -32.26
N SER A 68 -44.69 50.08 -32.43
CA SER A 68 -45.30 48.92 -31.77
C SER A 68 -45.00 47.58 -32.46
N VAL A 69 -44.52 47.60 -33.70
CA VAL A 69 -44.36 46.40 -34.54
C VAL A 69 -42.99 46.27 -35.18
N LEU A 70 -42.27 47.38 -35.38
CA LEU A 70 -40.93 47.40 -35.95
C LEU A 70 -39.94 47.98 -34.94
N ALA A 71 -38.71 47.47 -34.93
CA ALA A 71 -37.64 48.09 -34.16
C ALA A 71 -36.99 49.24 -34.93
N LYS A 72 -36.69 50.33 -34.24
CA LYS A 72 -35.87 51.42 -34.78
C LYS A 72 -34.45 50.93 -35.04
N LEU A 73 -33.76 51.60 -35.97
CA LEU A 73 -32.37 51.29 -36.31
C LEU A 73 -31.43 51.34 -35.09
N ASN A 74 -31.69 52.26 -34.15
CA ASN A 74 -30.95 52.41 -32.90
C ASN A 74 -31.54 51.60 -31.73
N ALA A 75 -32.57 50.79 -31.99
CA ALA A 75 -33.28 49.97 -31.01
C ALA A 75 -33.92 50.74 -29.82
N SER A 76 -34.07 52.07 -29.90
CA SER A 76 -34.54 52.86 -28.75
C SER A 76 -35.98 52.59 -28.33
N ASN A 77 -36.79 51.98 -29.20
CA ASN A 77 -38.15 51.55 -28.89
C ASN A 77 -38.23 50.10 -28.34
N LEU A 78 -37.10 49.41 -28.16
CA LEU A 78 -37.08 48.08 -27.58
C LEU A 78 -37.05 48.11 -26.05
N THR A 79 -37.86 47.25 -25.45
CA THR A 79 -37.82 46.99 -24.00
C THR A 79 -36.88 45.82 -23.71
N ALA A 80 -36.49 45.65 -22.44
CA ALA A 80 -35.72 44.48 -22.01
C ALA A 80 -36.40 43.15 -22.40
N ALA A 81 -37.73 43.08 -22.30
CA ALA A 81 -38.48 41.90 -22.70
C ALA A 81 -38.38 41.59 -24.21
N HIS A 82 -38.39 42.62 -25.07
CA HIS A 82 -38.16 42.44 -26.50
C HIS A 82 -36.75 41.90 -26.77
N ILE A 83 -35.75 42.46 -26.09
CA ILE A 83 -34.35 42.04 -26.20
C ILE A 83 -34.21 40.57 -25.80
N ASP A 84 -34.82 40.14 -24.70
CA ASP A 84 -34.73 38.75 -24.22
C ASP A 84 -35.44 37.76 -25.17
N GLN A 85 -36.63 38.10 -25.67
CA GLN A 85 -37.32 37.28 -26.66
C GLN A 85 -36.51 37.15 -27.96
N TRP A 86 -35.88 38.23 -28.41
CA TRP A 86 -35.00 38.20 -29.56
C TRP A 86 -33.76 37.37 -29.30
N LYS A 87 -33.16 37.49 -28.11
CA LYS A 87 -32.02 36.68 -27.71
C LYS A 87 -32.33 35.18 -27.79
N GLU A 88 -33.52 34.79 -27.33
CA GLU A 88 -34.03 33.43 -27.42
C GLU A 88 -34.26 32.98 -28.87
N LYS A 89 -35.00 33.77 -29.67
CA LYS A 89 -35.33 33.42 -31.07
C LYS A 89 -34.09 33.33 -31.97
N LEU A 90 -33.13 34.23 -31.78
CA LEU A 90 -31.85 34.23 -32.49
C LEU A 90 -30.85 33.21 -31.93
N LYS A 91 -31.20 32.53 -30.83
CA LYS A 91 -30.36 31.55 -30.14
C LYS A 91 -29.00 32.11 -29.70
N ILE A 92 -28.95 33.40 -29.35
CA ILE A 92 -27.74 34.10 -28.89
C ILE A 92 -27.52 33.97 -27.37
N ASN A 93 -28.41 33.28 -26.64
CA ASN A 93 -28.27 32.98 -25.21
C ASN A 93 -26.95 32.23 -24.87
N LEU A 94 -26.34 31.57 -25.86
CA LEU A 94 -25.11 30.80 -25.72
C LEU A 94 -23.90 31.48 -26.38
N ALA A 95 -24.06 32.70 -26.92
CA ALA A 95 -22.94 33.45 -27.43
C ALA A 95 -22.07 33.91 -26.26
N ALA A 96 -20.80 33.55 -26.27
CA ALA A 96 -19.79 34.11 -25.38
C ALA A 96 -19.62 35.59 -25.75
N THR A 97 -20.23 36.51 -25.00
CA THR A 97 -19.93 37.93 -25.15
C THR A 97 -18.70 38.23 -24.32
N VAL A 98 -17.56 38.47 -24.98
CA VAL A 98 -16.43 39.11 -24.30
C VAL A 98 -16.86 40.54 -23.99
N ASP A 99 -16.90 40.88 -22.72
CA ASP A 99 -17.30 42.20 -22.29
C ASP A 99 -16.45 43.29 -22.96
N SER A 100 -17.13 44.17 -23.68
CA SER A 100 -16.58 45.46 -24.05
C SER A 100 -16.80 46.42 -22.88
N GLY A 101 -15.85 46.54 -21.97
CA GLY A 101 -15.88 47.54 -20.89
C GLY A 101 -16.29 46.97 -19.52
N GLU A 102 -17.19 47.67 -18.82
CA GLU A 102 -17.56 47.42 -17.40
C GLU A 102 -18.78 46.49 -17.20
N GLU A 103 -19.53 46.18 -18.26
CA GLU A 103 -20.67 45.26 -18.13
C GLU A 103 -20.18 43.82 -18.03
N THR A 104 -20.82 42.99 -17.20
CA THR A 104 -20.40 41.60 -16.95
C THR A 104 -21.24 40.64 -17.80
N GLY A 105 -20.59 39.94 -18.72
CA GLY A 105 -21.17 38.96 -19.62
C GLY A 105 -21.28 37.59 -18.96
N ASN A 106 -21.69 36.60 -19.75
CA ASN A 106 -21.78 35.20 -19.35
C ASN A 106 -20.42 34.47 -19.37
N VAL A 107 -19.33 35.15 -19.70
CA VAL A 107 -17.96 34.60 -19.77
C VAL A 107 -17.00 35.50 -19.00
N TYR A 108 -15.98 34.90 -18.38
CA TYR A 108 -14.92 35.64 -17.69
C TYR A 108 -14.22 36.64 -18.61
N THR A 109 -13.92 37.83 -18.09
CA THR A 109 -13.13 38.83 -18.79
C THR A 109 -11.70 38.34 -19.04
N LYS A 110 -10.99 38.95 -19.99
CA LYS A 110 -9.57 38.64 -20.24
C LYS A 110 -8.70 38.86 -19.00
N GLU A 111 -9.02 39.87 -18.19
CA GLU A 111 -8.36 40.18 -16.93
C GLU A 111 -8.53 39.02 -15.94
N GLN A 112 -9.77 38.55 -15.75
CA GLN A 112 -10.09 37.43 -14.87
C GLN A 112 -9.42 36.13 -15.32
N ILE A 113 -9.44 35.84 -16.63
CA ILE A 113 -8.74 34.67 -17.21
C ILE A 113 -7.23 34.78 -16.95
N THR A 114 -6.65 35.97 -17.15
CA THR A 114 -5.22 36.20 -16.88
C THR A 114 -4.88 35.97 -15.41
N GLN A 115 -5.71 36.45 -14.48
CA GLN A 115 -5.54 36.19 -13.06
C GLN A 115 -5.60 34.70 -12.72
N ILE A 116 -6.57 33.96 -13.29
CA ILE A 116 -6.69 32.50 -13.11
C ILE A 116 -5.45 31.78 -13.64
N VAL A 117 -5.00 32.12 -14.84
CA VAL A 117 -3.80 31.53 -15.45
C VAL A 117 -2.56 31.81 -14.61
N ASN A 118 -2.38 33.05 -14.12
CA ASN A 118 -1.25 33.41 -13.26
C ASN A 118 -1.25 32.62 -11.94
N MET A 119 -2.42 32.41 -11.32
CA MET A 119 -2.54 31.59 -10.12
C MET A 119 -2.16 30.13 -10.39
N LEU A 120 -2.60 29.57 -11.52
CA LEU A 120 -2.25 28.21 -11.91
C LEU A 120 -0.76 28.07 -12.18
N GLN A 121 -0.15 29.03 -12.89
CA GLN A 121 1.29 29.06 -13.14
C GLN A 121 2.09 29.15 -11.84
N ALA A 122 1.66 29.97 -10.88
CA ALA A 122 2.31 30.04 -9.58
C ALA A 122 2.28 28.69 -8.84
N LYS A 123 1.15 27.99 -8.88
CA LYS A 123 1.03 26.65 -8.28
C LYS A 123 1.83 25.57 -9.00
N ASP A 124 1.93 25.66 -10.32
CA ASP A 124 2.77 24.76 -11.11
C ASP A 124 4.25 24.95 -10.76
N ASN A 125 4.71 26.20 -10.62
CA ASN A 125 6.07 26.51 -10.17
C ASN A 125 6.34 26.01 -8.75
N GLU A 126 5.43 26.24 -7.79
CA GLU A 126 5.55 25.68 -6.43
C GLU A 126 5.68 24.15 -6.48
N MET A 127 4.87 23.48 -7.30
CA MET A 127 4.90 22.03 -7.45
C MET A 127 6.24 21.54 -8.04
N LEU A 128 6.79 22.25 -9.04
CA LEU A 128 8.11 21.95 -9.59
C LEU A 128 9.21 22.06 -8.53
N GLU A 129 9.20 23.11 -7.70
CA GLU A 129 10.16 23.24 -6.58
C GLU A 129 10.03 22.09 -5.58
N HIS A 130 8.82 21.62 -5.29
CA HIS A 130 8.60 20.48 -4.42
C HIS A 130 9.15 19.18 -5.04
N ILE A 131 8.95 18.98 -6.34
CA ILE A 131 9.49 17.82 -7.06
C ILE A 131 11.02 17.86 -7.05
N GLU A 132 11.63 19.02 -7.27
CA GLU A 132 13.09 19.18 -7.18
C GLU A 132 13.60 18.82 -5.79
N LYS A 133 12.97 19.32 -4.71
CA LYS A 133 13.33 18.96 -3.33
C LYS A 133 13.21 17.46 -3.06
N ILE A 134 12.14 16.82 -3.54
CA ILE A 134 11.97 15.37 -3.40
C ILE A 134 13.08 14.64 -4.14
N ASN A 135 13.39 15.06 -5.37
CA ASN A 135 14.46 14.45 -6.15
C ASN A 135 15.82 14.64 -5.48
N GLU A 136 16.10 15.81 -4.89
CA GLU A 136 17.31 16.02 -4.08
C GLU A 136 17.36 15.10 -2.85
N MET A 137 16.25 14.93 -2.13
CA MET A 137 16.17 14.01 -1.00
C MET A 137 16.35 12.55 -1.41
N LEU A 138 15.84 12.15 -2.58
CA LEU A 138 15.96 10.79 -3.11
C LEU A 138 17.31 10.53 -3.78
N ALA A 139 17.96 11.56 -4.34
CA ALA A 139 19.29 11.48 -4.95
C ALA A 139 20.41 11.66 -3.93
N SER A 140 20.11 12.24 -2.76
CA SER A 140 20.94 12.08 -1.57
C SER A 140 20.94 10.59 -1.24
N ASP A 141 21.97 9.89 -1.71
CA ASP A 141 22.38 8.60 -1.16
C ASP A 141 22.53 8.81 0.35
N ASP A 142 21.46 8.55 1.11
CA ASP A 142 21.47 8.71 2.56
C ASP A 142 22.39 7.60 3.07
N VAL A 143 23.66 7.97 3.22
CA VAL A 143 24.74 7.09 3.69
C VAL A 143 24.30 6.36 4.95
N ASN A 144 23.44 6.95 5.80
CA ASN A 144 22.91 6.28 6.97
C ASN A 144 21.97 5.12 6.62
N LEU A 145 21.13 5.25 5.58
CA LEU A 145 20.22 4.18 5.17
C LEU A 145 20.98 3.03 4.54
N ASP A 146 22.00 3.34 3.73
CA ASP A 146 22.89 2.33 3.15
C ASP A 146 23.74 1.63 4.24
N GLU A 147 24.28 2.39 5.19
CA GLU A 147 24.99 1.84 6.36
C GLU A 147 24.06 0.99 7.24
N LEU A 148 22.80 1.41 7.44
CA LEU A 148 21.80 0.60 8.17
C LEU A 148 21.44 -0.69 7.41
N GLN A 149 21.39 -0.64 6.07
CA GLN A 149 21.15 -1.81 5.24
C GLN A 149 22.35 -2.77 5.29
N GLU A 150 23.59 -2.27 5.27
CA GLU A 150 24.80 -3.07 5.47
C GLU A 150 24.80 -3.75 6.84
N ILE A 151 24.49 -3.00 7.91
CA ILE A 151 24.35 -3.55 9.27
C ILE A 151 23.26 -4.62 9.32
N LEU A 152 22.12 -4.38 8.68
CA LEU A 152 21.01 -5.33 8.64
C LEU A 152 21.41 -6.63 7.95
N ASP A 153 22.13 -6.54 6.84
CA ASP A 153 22.60 -7.70 6.09
C ASP A 153 23.67 -8.47 6.86
N TYR A 154 24.58 -7.77 7.54
CA TYR A 154 25.53 -8.40 8.47
C TYR A 154 24.83 -9.13 9.63
N ILE A 155 23.77 -8.55 10.21
CA ILE A 155 22.97 -9.21 11.26
C ILE A 155 22.27 -10.46 10.74
N LYS A 156 21.73 -10.43 9.52
CA LYS A 156 21.09 -11.61 8.90
C LYS A 156 22.10 -12.72 8.68
N GLU A 157 23.29 -12.40 8.16
CA GLU A 157 24.34 -13.38 7.94
C GLU A 157 24.81 -13.99 9.26
N ASN A 158 25.04 -13.17 10.29
CA ASN A 158 25.39 -13.67 11.63
C ASN A 158 24.30 -14.58 12.20
N ARG A 159 23.01 -14.24 12.00
CA ARG A 159 21.90 -15.10 12.45
C ARG A 159 21.94 -16.46 11.75
N GLN A 160 22.16 -16.49 10.43
CA GLN A 160 22.28 -17.74 9.68
C GLN A 160 23.45 -18.59 10.18
N GLN A 161 24.62 -17.97 10.41
CA GLN A 161 25.77 -18.68 10.96
C GLN A 161 25.49 -19.24 12.36
N ILE A 162 24.82 -18.48 13.23
CA ILE A 162 24.41 -18.96 14.55
C ILE A 162 23.42 -20.11 14.45
N ASP A 163 22.48 -20.08 13.51
CA ASP A 163 21.51 -21.16 13.35
C ASP A 163 22.16 -22.44 12.80
N LEU A 164 23.13 -22.31 11.88
CA LEU A 164 23.99 -23.43 11.47
C LEU A 164 24.78 -24.01 12.65
N LEU A 165 25.38 -23.15 13.49
CA LEU A 165 26.10 -23.59 14.68
C LEU A 165 25.16 -24.27 15.70
N LYS A 166 23.96 -23.75 15.90
CA LYS A 166 22.94 -24.39 16.75
C LYS A 166 22.52 -25.73 16.20
N GLU A 167 22.38 -25.89 14.88
CA GLU A 167 22.06 -27.17 14.26
C GLU A 167 23.21 -28.18 14.49
N VAL A 168 24.46 -27.76 14.35
CA VAL A 168 25.64 -28.57 14.69
C VAL A 168 25.65 -28.99 16.16
N ILE A 169 25.30 -28.08 17.08
CA ILE A 169 25.26 -28.35 18.52
C ILE A 169 24.06 -29.24 18.88
N ALA A 170 22.88 -28.99 18.31
CA ALA A 170 21.63 -29.71 18.58
C ALA A 170 21.64 -31.13 18.00
N ASN A 171 22.30 -31.34 16.85
CA ASN A 171 22.58 -32.67 16.30
C ASN A 171 23.71 -33.40 17.02
N GLY A 172 24.25 -32.81 18.10
CA GLY A 172 25.35 -33.32 18.88
C GLY A 172 26.66 -33.16 18.14
N SER A 173 27.54 -32.26 18.62
CA SER A 173 28.96 -32.53 18.48
C SER A 173 29.26 -33.69 19.41
N SER A 174 29.03 -34.93 18.96
CA SER A 174 29.66 -36.08 19.61
C SER A 174 31.15 -35.76 19.61
N ASP A 175 31.71 -35.51 20.81
CA ASP A 175 33.14 -35.31 21.07
C ASP A 175 34.02 -36.39 20.38
N ASP A 176 33.38 -37.50 20.02
CA ASP A 176 33.83 -38.64 19.23
C ASP A 176 34.47 -38.36 17.86
N LYS A 177 34.61 -37.12 17.38
CA LYS A 177 35.22 -36.81 16.07
C LYS A 177 36.32 -35.75 16.12
N ILE A 178 36.88 -35.45 17.29
CA ILE A 178 38.08 -34.61 17.36
C ILE A 178 39.25 -35.32 16.65
N ARG A 179 39.82 -34.71 15.62
CA ARG A 179 41.00 -35.26 14.92
C ARG A 179 42.23 -35.12 15.80
N LEU A 180 43.02 -36.18 15.88
CA LEU A 180 44.31 -36.16 16.57
C LEU A 180 45.36 -35.41 15.73
N LEU A 181 46.04 -34.44 16.34
CA LEU A 181 47.07 -33.63 15.68
C LEU A 181 48.46 -34.33 15.64
N GLY A 182 48.63 -35.46 16.34
CA GLY A 182 49.89 -36.18 16.47
C GLY A 182 49.92 -37.53 15.74
N ILE A 183 51.12 -38.02 15.42
CA ILE A 183 51.33 -39.36 14.86
C ILE A 183 51.61 -40.33 16.02
N TYR A 184 50.66 -41.21 16.31
CA TYR A 184 50.75 -42.19 17.39
C TYR A 184 51.13 -43.58 16.86
N SER A 185 52.32 -43.71 16.27
CA SER A 185 52.78 -44.94 15.60
C SER A 185 52.71 -46.21 16.45
N LYS A 186 52.82 -46.09 17.78
CA LYS A 186 52.69 -47.20 18.74
C LYS A 186 51.25 -47.61 19.07
N TRP A 187 50.27 -46.82 18.61
CA TRP A 187 48.83 -46.97 18.85
C TRP A 187 48.05 -47.25 17.55
N GLY A 188 48.74 -47.67 16.47
CA GLY A 188 48.08 -47.98 15.20
C GLY A 188 47.54 -46.76 14.44
N SER A 189 46.71 -46.99 13.43
CA SER A 189 46.12 -45.95 12.59
C SER A 189 44.87 -45.36 13.24
N VAL A 190 45.06 -44.50 14.24
CA VAL A 190 43.98 -43.73 14.89
C VAL A 190 43.90 -42.32 14.32
N VAL A 191 42.71 -41.88 13.93
CA VAL A 191 42.47 -40.55 13.32
C VAL A 191 41.70 -39.64 14.27
N TYR A 192 40.83 -40.22 15.10
CA TYR A 192 39.91 -39.51 15.99
C TYR A 192 40.13 -39.87 17.46
N GLN A 193 39.80 -38.95 18.37
CA GLN A 193 39.99 -39.11 19.82
C GLN A 193 39.23 -40.32 20.39
N ASN A 194 38.03 -40.64 19.90
CA ASN A 194 37.29 -41.83 20.33
C ASN A 194 38.04 -43.14 19.99
N GLN A 195 38.56 -43.26 18.77
CA GLN A 195 39.33 -44.43 18.33
C GLN A 195 40.56 -44.65 19.19
N PHE A 196 41.20 -43.56 19.65
CA PHE A 196 42.30 -43.64 20.58
C PHE A 196 41.85 -44.07 21.98
N ASN A 197 40.74 -43.53 22.49
CA ASN A 197 40.19 -43.89 23.80
C ASN A 197 39.78 -45.37 23.86
N ASP A 198 39.11 -45.89 22.83
CA ASP A 198 38.71 -47.30 22.74
C ASP A 198 39.95 -48.21 22.76
N LEU A 199 40.97 -47.88 21.96
CA LEU A 199 42.20 -48.65 21.91
C LEU A 199 43.00 -48.59 23.23
N ALA A 200 42.97 -47.44 23.91
CA ALA A 200 43.57 -47.26 25.23
C ALA A 200 42.87 -48.12 26.27
N TYR A 201 41.54 -48.11 26.27
CA TYR A 201 40.72 -48.94 27.15
C TYR A 201 41.03 -50.43 26.94
N ASP A 202 41.00 -50.92 25.70
CA ASP A 202 41.29 -52.32 25.38
C ASP A 202 42.69 -52.74 25.85
N LYS A 203 43.71 -51.89 25.65
CA LYS A 203 45.08 -52.19 26.10
C LYS A 203 45.19 -52.22 27.62
N ILE A 204 44.52 -51.32 28.33
CA ILE A 204 44.49 -51.31 29.79
C ILE A 204 43.80 -52.57 30.30
N GLN A 205 42.64 -52.92 29.73
CA GLN A 205 41.90 -54.12 30.12
C GLN A 205 42.71 -55.40 29.90
N ASN A 206 43.40 -55.52 28.76
CA ASN A 206 44.29 -56.65 28.50
C ASN A 206 45.47 -56.73 29.50
N ILE A 207 45.99 -55.59 29.95
CA ILE A 207 47.03 -55.55 31.00
C ILE A 207 46.46 -55.96 32.35
N GLU A 208 45.28 -55.45 32.70
CA GLU A 208 44.59 -55.80 33.95
C GLU A 208 44.24 -57.29 34.02
N ASP A 209 43.72 -57.85 32.93
CA ASP A 209 43.43 -59.29 32.81
C ASP A 209 44.70 -60.15 32.89
N ALA A 210 45.81 -59.70 32.31
CA ALA A 210 47.10 -60.38 32.41
C ALA A 210 47.66 -60.36 33.84
N ILE A 211 47.48 -59.26 34.58
CA ILE A 211 47.94 -59.11 35.97
C ILE A 211 47.04 -59.89 36.94
N SER A 212 45.73 -59.96 36.69
CA SER A 212 44.77 -60.68 37.54
C SER A 212 45.00 -62.21 37.60
N ASN A 213 45.70 -62.77 36.61
CA ASN A 213 46.03 -64.20 36.57
C ASN A 213 47.20 -64.62 37.48
N GLU A 214 47.97 -63.69 38.05
CA GLU A 214 48.91 -64.00 39.15
C GLU A 214 48.15 -64.04 40.47
N LYS A 215 47.72 -65.23 40.89
CA LYS A 215 47.04 -65.45 42.17
C LYS A 215 47.99 -65.07 43.33
N THR A 216 47.84 -63.86 43.88
CA THR A 216 48.69 -63.34 44.98
C THR A 216 48.09 -63.56 46.38
N LYS A 217 46.84 -64.01 46.45
CA LYS A 217 46.08 -64.21 47.69
C LYS A 217 45.23 -65.48 47.61
N HIS A 218 45.16 -66.23 48.71
CA HIS A 218 44.24 -67.34 48.92
C HIS A 218 43.51 -67.13 50.25
N GLU A 219 42.20 -67.38 50.26
CA GLU A 219 41.37 -67.25 51.45
C GLU A 219 40.60 -68.55 51.68
N GLU A 220 40.62 -69.02 52.92
CA GLU A 220 39.95 -70.27 53.30
C GLU A 220 39.46 -70.20 54.74
N ARG A 221 38.42 -70.98 55.04
CA ARG A 221 37.82 -71.05 56.38
C ARG A 221 38.04 -72.41 57.00
N VAL A 222 38.57 -72.45 58.22
CA VAL A 222 38.89 -73.70 58.93
C VAL A 222 38.23 -73.74 60.30
N ARG A 223 37.97 -74.95 60.83
CA ARG A 223 37.38 -75.19 62.16
C ARG A 223 38.32 -75.89 63.15
N GLY A 224 39.59 -76.01 62.79
CA GLY A 224 40.63 -76.71 63.53
C GLY A 224 41.81 -77.03 62.62
N ASP A 225 42.70 -77.90 63.07
CA ASP A 225 43.90 -78.29 62.31
C ASP A 225 43.52 -78.76 60.91
N SER A 226 44.16 -78.22 59.88
CA SER A 226 43.76 -78.40 58.48
C SER A 226 44.94 -78.29 57.52
N ILE A 227 44.87 -79.04 56.42
CA ILE A 227 45.79 -78.90 55.28
C ILE A 227 45.12 -77.99 54.25
N VAL A 228 45.77 -76.87 53.92
CA VAL A 228 45.26 -75.80 53.06
C VAL A 228 46.06 -75.75 51.77
N LYS A 229 45.38 -75.93 50.63
CA LYS A 229 45.99 -75.86 49.28
C LYS A 229 45.74 -74.49 48.66
N HIS A 230 46.71 -73.59 48.80
CA HIS A 230 46.62 -72.19 48.39
C HIS A 230 47.00 -71.90 46.93
N ASN A 231 47.78 -72.77 46.28
CA ASN A 231 48.21 -72.63 44.88
C ASN A 231 48.84 -71.25 44.54
N LEU A 232 49.69 -70.70 45.43
CA LEU A 232 50.34 -69.39 45.23
C LEU A 232 51.77 -69.51 44.68
N ASP A 233 52.25 -70.73 44.46
CA ASP A 233 53.59 -71.10 44.03
C ASP A 233 54.69 -70.31 44.76
N THR A 234 54.65 -70.36 46.08
CA THR A 234 55.59 -69.67 46.98
C THR A 234 55.70 -70.38 48.33
N LEU A 235 56.90 -70.37 48.91
CA LEU A 235 57.12 -70.70 50.33
C LEU A 235 57.18 -69.44 51.22
N SER A 236 57.26 -68.27 50.58
CA SER A 236 57.28 -66.94 51.19
C SER A 236 55.88 -66.36 51.16
N PHE A 237 55.20 -66.43 52.30
CA PHE A 237 53.86 -65.89 52.48
C PHE A 237 53.70 -65.28 53.86
N VAL A 238 52.78 -64.32 53.97
CA VAL A 238 52.18 -63.92 55.24
C VAL A 238 50.85 -64.64 55.37
N ILE A 239 50.57 -65.15 56.56
CA ILE A 239 49.25 -65.64 56.93
C ILE A 239 48.67 -64.73 58.00
N ASP A 240 47.42 -64.33 57.81
CA ASP A 240 46.62 -63.70 58.84
C ASP A 240 45.42 -64.60 59.14
N ALA A 241 45.06 -64.69 60.40
CA ALA A 241 44.01 -65.57 60.88
C ALA A 241 43.23 -64.89 61.99
N TYR A 242 41.90 -64.82 61.83
CA TYR A 242 41.03 -64.24 62.84
C TYR A 242 39.75 -65.05 63.01
N ASP A 243 39.19 -64.97 64.21
CA ASP A 243 37.90 -65.53 64.54
C ASP A 243 36.78 -64.78 63.81
N THR A 244 35.99 -65.48 63.01
CA THR A 244 34.93 -64.84 62.20
C THR A 244 33.79 -64.22 63.01
N VAL A 245 33.66 -64.57 64.29
CA VAL A 245 32.64 -64.03 65.20
C VAL A 245 33.24 -62.91 66.07
N THR A 246 34.38 -63.15 66.70
CA THR A 246 34.96 -62.18 67.66
C THR A 246 35.91 -61.17 67.02
N MET A 247 36.34 -61.42 65.77
CA MET A 247 37.27 -60.60 64.99
C MET A 247 38.68 -60.46 65.61
N PHE A 248 38.99 -61.22 66.65
CA PHE A 248 40.34 -61.25 67.21
C PHE A 248 41.27 -62.12 66.35
N THR A 249 42.50 -61.64 66.14
CA THR A 249 43.58 -62.42 65.53
C THR A 249 43.93 -63.62 66.40
N ILE A 250 44.05 -64.79 65.78
CA ILE A 250 44.38 -66.03 66.47
C ILE A 250 45.82 -66.42 66.17
N PRO A 251 46.66 -66.63 67.19
CA PRO A 251 47.98 -67.22 66.98
C PRO A 251 47.82 -68.66 66.50
N LEU A 252 48.52 -69.00 65.41
CA LEU A 252 48.53 -70.34 64.86
C LEU A 252 49.96 -70.75 64.51
N LYS A 253 50.17 -72.05 64.40
CA LYS A 253 51.43 -72.63 63.91
C LYS A 253 51.21 -73.09 62.47
N VAL A 254 52.13 -72.71 61.57
CA VAL A 254 52.09 -73.15 60.18
C VAL A 254 53.29 -74.05 59.89
N ARG A 255 53.01 -75.21 59.30
CA ARG A 255 54.02 -76.07 58.67
C ARG A 255 53.91 -75.92 57.15
N ARG A 256 55.02 -75.60 56.49
CA ARG A 256 55.11 -75.54 55.02
C ARG A 256 55.23 -76.95 54.47
N VAL A 257 54.32 -77.36 53.59
CA VAL A 257 54.35 -78.70 52.96
C VAL A 257 55.05 -78.62 51.61
N ASP A 258 54.60 -77.71 50.73
CA ASP A 258 55.19 -77.40 49.42
C ASP A 258 54.87 -75.95 49.00
N THR A 259 55.22 -75.54 47.78
CA THR A 259 54.98 -74.16 47.28
C THR A 259 53.50 -73.79 47.14
N ASN A 260 52.59 -74.74 47.28
CA ASN A 260 51.15 -74.56 47.07
C ASN A 260 50.29 -75.06 48.24
N THR A 261 50.90 -75.64 49.27
CA THR A 261 50.20 -76.33 50.35
C THR A 261 50.86 -76.05 51.69
N ILE A 262 50.05 -75.73 52.69
CA ILE A 262 50.46 -75.57 54.08
C ILE A 262 49.58 -76.41 54.99
N GLU A 263 50.08 -76.69 56.18
CA GLU A 263 49.28 -77.24 57.26
C GLU A 263 49.22 -76.23 58.40
N VAL A 264 48.00 -75.99 58.87
CA VAL A 264 47.69 -75.05 59.95
C VAL A 264 47.34 -75.86 61.19
N LEU A 265 47.99 -75.52 62.30
CA LEU A 265 47.87 -76.19 63.58
C LEU A 265 47.50 -75.16 64.66
N PHE A 266 46.52 -75.49 65.49
CA PHE A 266 46.07 -74.69 66.62
C PHE A 266 46.49 -75.34 67.93
N ASP A 267 46.87 -74.56 68.94
CA ASP A 267 47.25 -75.09 70.26
C ASP A 267 46.06 -75.73 71.00
N SER A 268 44.83 -75.35 70.63
CA SER A 268 43.58 -76.00 71.06
C SER A 268 42.53 -75.83 69.95
N THR A 269 41.52 -76.69 69.92
CA THR A 269 40.46 -76.60 68.90
C THR A 269 39.70 -75.28 69.03
N PRO A 270 39.71 -74.42 67.98
CA PRO A 270 39.06 -73.11 68.06
C PRO A 270 37.54 -73.29 68.19
N PRO A 271 36.87 -72.45 69.02
CA PRO A 271 35.43 -72.57 69.24
C PRO A 271 34.60 -72.11 68.02
N ASN A 272 35.14 -71.20 67.20
CA ASN A 272 34.48 -70.63 66.03
C ASN A 272 35.27 -70.95 64.74
N ILE A 273 34.66 -70.64 63.58
CA ILE A 273 35.35 -70.72 62.29
C ILE A 273 36.41 -69.63 62.19
N ILE A 274 37.60 -70.00 61.76
CA ILE A 274 38.73 -69.08 61.57
C ILE A 274 38.87 -68.78 60.09
N GLN A 275 38.91 -67.49 59.75
CA GLN A 275 39.22 -67.04 58.40
C GLN A 275 40.74 -66.96 58.25
N LEU A 276 41.28 -67.71 57.30
CA LEU A 276 42.68 -67.64 56.91
C LEU A 276 42.80 -66.78 55.66
N THR A 277 43.79 -65.90 55.66
CA THR A 277 44.23 -65.15 54.48
C THR A 277 45.71 -65.38 54.27
N ILE A 278 46.06 -66.07 53.18
CA ILE A 278 47.44 -66.34 52.80
C ILE A 278 47.79 -65.41 51.65
N LYS A 279 48.82 -64.59 51.83
CA LYS A 279 49.29 -63.65 50.81
C LYS A 279 50.74 -63.94 50.45
N LYS A 280 51.00 -64.08 49.15
CA LYS A 280 52.35 -64.20 48.60
C LYS A 280 53.14 -62.92 48.87
N ILE A 281 54.37 -63.07 49.36
CA ILE A 281 55.36 -61.98 49.51
C ILE A 281 56.26 -61.97 48.29
#